data_AF-A0A7D4BDD9-F1
#
_entry.id   AF-A0A7D4BDD9-F1
#
_cell.length_a   1.000
_cell.length_b   1.000
_cell.length_c   1.000
_cell.angle_alpha   90.00
_cell.angle_beta   90.00
_cell.angle_gamma   90.00
#
_symmetry.space_group_name_H-M   'P 1'
#
loop_
_entity.id
_entity.type
_entity.pdbx_description
1 polymer ?
#
loop_
_entity_poly.entity_id
_entity_poly.type
_entity_poly.pdbx_seq_one_letter_code
_entity_poly.pdbx_strand_id
1 'polypeptide(L)'
;MKKYLIILMIGVFGSGKAQNNESPIDFFSLIKNPEYVWTTTYSIKKEDDVTVIYYEFYMKDVQVGQGCIYAISKQFPEKWTKDAVQTPKGECNNKKDYKPLFYINCAASRLFTKDKERLVKEFDIYTFFVDKTDLEGPFKETSESGSAVYYNEKTDSKVIIYKYESGKWVEIENQKLGDEIPRTFGKKYIKKIAMEKIH
;
A
#
# COMPACT_ATOMS: atom_id res chain seq x y z
N MET A 1 -23.39 -15.47 -64.51
CA MET A 1 -23.52 -15.63 -63.05
C MET A 1 -22.16 -15.40 -62.40
N LYS A 2 -21.96 -14.25 -61.73
CA LYS A 2 -20.89 -14.04 -60.75
C LYS A 2 -21.51 -13.25 -59.60
N LYS A 3 -21.59 -13.89 -58.43
CA LYS A 3 -22.18 -13.33 -57.21
C LYS A 3 -21.17 -12.40 -56.57
N TYR A 4 -21.49 -11.12 -56.41
CA TYR A 4 -20.76 -10.23 -55.52
C TYR A 4 -21.47 -10.24 -54.17
N LEU A 5 -20.76 -10.79 -53.17
CA LEU A 5 -21.18 -10.84 -51.79
C LEU A 5 -21.05 -9.41 -51.22
N ILE A 6 -22.18 -8.75 -50.96
CA ILE A 6 -22.20 -7.51 -50.19
C ILE A 6 -22.05 -7.91 -48.72
N ILE A 7 -20.87 -7.69 -48.16
CA ILE A 7 -20.64 -7.80 -46.72
C ILE A 7 -21.13 -6.48 -46.09
N LEU A 8 -22.37 -6.49 -45.60
CA LEU A 8 -22.85 -5.50 -44.63
C LEU A 8 -22.04 -5.67 -43.35
N MET A 9 -21.09 -4.77 -43.07
CA MET A 9 -20.58 -4.61 -41.71
C MET A 9 -21.64 -3.87 -40.89
N ILE A 10 -22.54 -4.67 -40.30
CA ILE A 10 -23.38 -4.25 -39.18
C ILE A 10 -22.47 -4.06 -37.97
N GLY A 11 -22.65 -2.93 -37.29
CA GLY A 11 -21.75 -2.43 -36.28
C GLY A 11 -21.46 -3.37 -35.12
N VAL A 12 -20.24 -3.23 -34.61
CA VAL A 12 -19.95 -3.50 -33.21
C VAL A 12 -19.57 -2.14 -32.61
N PHE A 13 -20.57 -1.46 -32.05
CA PHE A 13 -20.33 -0.53 -30.94
C PHE A 13 -19.81 -1.36 -29.77
N GLY A 14 -18.54 -1.72 -29.83
CA GLY A 14 -17.79 -2.29 -28.73
C GLY A 14 -17.29 -1.13 -27.89
N SER A 15 -18.17 -0.61 -27.04
CA SER A 15 -17.79 0.16 -25.86
C SER A 15 -16.83 -0.68 -25.02
N GLY A 16 -15.55 -0.50 -25.26
CA GLY A 16 -14.49 -1.27 -24.64
C GLY A 16 -13.21 -0.47 -24.62
N LYS A 17 -13.29 0.82 -24.25
CA LYS A 17 -12.15 1.45 -23.62
C LYS A 17 -11.96 0.76 -22.27
N ALA A 18 -11.35 -0.42 -22.29
CA ALA A 18 -10.57 -0.90 -21.17
C ALA A 18 -9.43 0.12 -21.03
N GLN A 19 -9.73 1.21 -20.35
CA GLN A 19 -8.73 2.12 -19.85
C GLN A 19 -7.97 1.26 -18.84
N ASN A 20 -6.80 0.77 -19.24
CA ASN A 20 -5.86 0.19 -18.30
C ASN A 20 -5.55 1.31 -17.30
N ASN A 21 -6.28 1.35 -16.19
CA ASN A 21 -6.03 2.25 -15.06
C ASN A 21 -4.79 1.72 -14.30
N GLU A 22 -3.68 1.61 -15.02
CA GLU A 22 -2.37 1.46 -14.42
C GLU A 22 -1.99 2.83 -13.86
N SER A 23 -1.58 2.87 -12.60
CA SER A 23 -1.05 4.12 -12.05
C SER A 23 0.22 4.48 -12.83
N PRO A 24 0.38 5.74 -13.29
CA PRO A 24 1.66 6.19 -13.81
C PRO A 24 2.75 6.25 -12.72
N ILE A 25 2.40 6.02 -11.45
CA ILE A 25 3.27 6.15 -10.29
C ILE A 25 3.72 4.77 -9.82
N ASP A 26 5.03 4.53 -9.77
CA ASP A 26 5.58 3.39 -9.02
C ASP A 26 5.64 3.74 -7.53
N PHE A 27 4.67 3.28 -6.75
CA PHE A 27 4.62 3.58 -5.31
C PHE A 27 5.83 3.07 -4.51
N PHE A 28 6.57 2.07 -5.01
CA PHE A 28 7.83 1.67 -4.36
C PHE A 28 8.89 2.76 -4.43
N SER A 29 8.93 3.53 -5.52
CA SER A 29 9.89 4.65 -5.69
C SER A 29 9.65 5.80 -4.70
N LEU A 30 8.47 5.84 -4.07
CA LEU A 30 8.09 6.86 -3.10
C LEU A 30 8.59 6.56 -1.69
N ILE A 31 9.17 5.38 -1.45
CA ILE A 31 9.71 4.98 -0.15
C ILE A 31 11.12 5.54 -0.02
N LYS A 32 11.21 6.77 0.49
CA LYS A 32 12.47 7.53 0.56
C LYS A 32 13.21 7.34 1.87
N ASN A 33 12.50 7.12 2.99
CA ASN A 33 13.12 6.91 4.29
C ASN A 33 12.72 5.54 4.89
N PRO A 34 13.58 4.52 4.77
CA PRO A 34 13.33 3.17 5.27
C PRO A 34 13.06 3.08 6.78
N GLU A 35 13.53 4.07 7.56
CA GLU A 35 13.31 4.12 9.01
C GLU A 35 11.84 4.37 9.36
N TYR A 36 11.04 4.83 8.39
CA TYR A 36 9.60 5.00 8.53
C TYR A 36 8.78 3.84 7.94
N VAL A 37 9.43 2.69 7.69
CA VAL A 37 8.71 1.44 7.47
C VAL A 37 8.42 0.82 8.84
N TRP A 38 7.14 0.73 9.18
CA TRP A 38 6.67 0.27 10.49
C TRP A 38 5.87 -1.02 10.34
N THR A 39 5.59 -1.65 11.49
CA THR A 39 4.64 -2.75 11.55
C THR A 39 3.48 -2.43 12.49
N THR A 40 2.33 -3.04 12.24
CA THR A 40 1.16 -3.04 13.12
C THR A 40 0.62 -4.45 13.22
N THR A 41 0.23 -4.88 14.41
CA THR A 41 -0.32 -6.22 14.63
C THR A 41 -1.83 -6.13 14.85
N TYR A 42 -2.59 -6.99 14.18
CA TYR A 42 -4.03 -7.16 14.38
C TYR A 42 -4.28 -8.51 15.04
N SER A 43 -4.98 -8.50 16.17
CA SER A 43 -5.53 -9.73 16.73
C SER A 43 -6.79 -10.11 15.97
N ILE A 44 -6.77 -11.26 15.30
CA ILE A 44 -7.86 -11.77 14.47
C ILE A 44 -8.67 -12.83 15.22
N LYS A 45 -7.99 -13.74 15.94
CA LYS A 45 -8.58 -14.72 16.88
C LYS A 45 -7.66 -14.88 18.09
N LYS A 46 -8.09 -15.68 19.09
CA LYS A 46 -7.42 -15.84 20.40
C LYS A 46 -5.92 -16.20 20.33
N GLU A 47 -5.42 -16.67 19.19
CA GLU A 47 -4.00 -17.01 18.99
C GLU A 47 -3.47 -16.64 17.59
N ASP A 48 -4.29 -16.00 16.75
CA ASP A 48 -3.92 -15.62 15.38
C ASP A 48 -3.75 -14.10 15.31
N ASP A 49 -2.50 -13.68 15.46
CA ASP A 49 -2.08 -12.30 15.25
C ASP A 49 -1.50 -12.13 13.83
N VAL A 50 -1.87 -11.05 13.17
CA VAL A 50 -1.38 -10.68 11.83
C VAL A 50 -0.58 -9.40 11.93
N THR A 51 0.71 -9.48 11.63
CA THR A 51 1.65 -8.36 11.59
C THR A 51 1.78 -7.85 10.17
N VAL A 52 1.27 -6.64 9.96
CA VAL A 52 1.28 -5.98 8.66
C VAL A 52 2.36 -4.91 8.63
N ILE A 53 3.09 -4.85 7.53
CA ILE A 53 4.09 -3.81 7.29
C ILE A 53 3.40 -2.62 6.62
N TYR A 54 3.78 -1.40 6.98
CA TYR A 54 3.26 -0.20 6.34
C TYR A 54 4.27 0.94 6.25
N TYR A 55 4.04 1.84 5.28
CA TYR A 55 4.76 3.09 5.10
C TYR A 55 3.78 4.18 4.63
N GLU A 56 3.94 5.39 5.15
CA GLU A 56 3.06 6.53 4.83
C GLU A 56 3.74 7.48 3.84
N PHE A 57 3.01 7.83 2.77
CA PHE A 57 3.40 8.85 1.79
C PHE A 57 2.75 10.17 2.20
N TYR A 58 3.54 11.17 2.57
CA TYR A 58 3.01 12.52 2.78
C TYR A 58 3.22 13.37 1.54
N MET A 59 2.30 14.31 1.28
CA MET A 59 2.40 15.21 0.11
C MET A 59 3.71 16.00 0.08
N LYS A 60 4.29 16.34 1.25
CA LYS A 60 5.63 16.95 1.34
C LYS A 60 6.74 16.07 0.74
N ASP A 61 6.58 14.75 0.80
CA ASP A 61 7.59 13.77 0.39
C ASP A 61 7.42 13.37 -1.08
N VAL A 62 6.20 13.41 -1.61
CA VAL A 62 5.87 12.83 -2.93
C VAL A 62 5.26 13.80 -3.93
N GLN A 63 4.80 15.01 -3.53
CA GLN A 63 4.19 16.06 -4.39
C GLN A 63 3.03 15.62 -5.31
N VAL A 64 2.63 14.35 -5.25
CA VAL A 64 1.56 13.76 -6.07
C VAL A 64 0.28 13.52 -5.27
N GLY A 65 0.35 13.47 -3.94
CA GLY A 65 -0.80 13.21 -3.07
C GLY A 65 -0.39 12.73 -1.67
N GLN A 66 -1.35 12.19 -0.92
CA GLN A 66 -1.14 11.52 0.37
C GLN A 66 -1.54 10.05 0.25
N GLY A 67 -0.87 9.16 0.98
CA GLY A 67 -1.23 7.76 0.92
C GLY A 67 -0.48 6.89 1.89
N CYS A 68 -0.68 5.59 1.77
CA CYS A 68 0.07 4.60 2.50
C CYS A 68 0.16 3.31 1.71
N ILE A 69 1.27 2.61 1.85
CA ILE A 69 1.48 1.27 1.33
C ILE A 69 1.43 0.30 2.50
N TYR A 70 0.72 -0.80 2.32
CA TYR A 70 0.62 -1.91 3.25
C TYR A 70 1.08 -3.20 2.57
N ALA A 71 1.81 -4.03 3.30
CA ALA A 71 2.14 -5.39 2.87
C ALA A 71 1.67 -6.38 3.94
N ILE A 72 0.82 -7.31 3.51
CA ILE A 72 0.27 -8.38 4.33
C ILE A 72 0.76 -9.74 3.80
N SER A 73 1.18 -10.63 4.70
CA SER A 73 1.66 -11.96 4.30
C SER A 73 0.61 -12.70 3.46
N LYS A 74 1.05 -13.41 2.42
CA LYS A 74 0.20 -14.37 1.68
C LYS A 74 0.01 -15.67 2.44
N GLN A 75 0.87 -15.97 3.41
CA GLN A 75 0.86 -17.21 4.18
C GLN A 75 0.52 -16.95 5.64
N PHE A 76 -0.47 -17.70 6.14
CA PHE A 76 -0.88 -17.70 7.55
C PHE A 76 -0.76 -19.11 8.14
N PRO A 77 -0.28 -19.27 9.39
CA PRO A 77 0.30 -18.23 10.25
C PRO A 77 1.61 -17.66 9.67
N GLU A 78 1.92 -16.42 10.01
CA GLU A 78 3.02 -15.67 9.41
C GLU A 78 4.39 -16.23 9.83
N LYS A 79 5.13 -16.81 8.88
CA LYS A 79 6.48 -17.32 9.14
C LYS A 79 7.53 -16.20 9.26
N TRP A 80 7.34 -15.12 8.52
CA TRP A 80 8.36 -14.07 8.37
C TRP A 80 8.68 -13.34 9.68
N THR A 81 7.70 -13.16 10.57
CA THR A 81 7.90 -12.51 11.89
C THR A 81 8.74 -13.38 12.81
N LYS A 82 8.46 -14.69 12.83
CA LYS A 82 9.25 -15.68 13.57
C LYS A 82 10.68 -15.75 13.03
N ASP A 83 10.84 -15.83 11.70
CA ASP A 83 12.15 -15.87 11.06
C ASP A 83 12.97 -14.60 11.33
N ALA A 84 12.31 -13.43 11.38
CA ALA A 84 12.96 -12.16 11.69
C ALA A 84 13.58 -12.16 13.11
N VAL A 85 12.90 -12.78 14.08
CA VAL A 85 13.37 -12.84 15.48
C VAL A 85 14.40 -13.96 15.68
N GLN A 86 14.17 -15.14 15.11
CA GLN A 86 15.01 -16.32 15.35
C GLN A 86 16.28 -16.34 14.49
N THR A 87 16.20 -15.77 13.28
CA THR A 87 17.29 -15.78 12.30
C THR A 87 17.44 -14.40 11.63
N PRO A 88 17.74 -13.34 12.39
CA PRO A 88 17.89 -12.01 11.82
C PRO A 88 19.01 -11.98 10.77
N LYS A 89 18.75 -11.33 9.64
CA LYS A 89 19.69 -11.29 8.49
C LYS A 89 20.31 -9.91 8.33
N GLY A 90 21.58 -9.87 7.90
CA GLY A 90 22.31 -8.62 7.59
C GLY A 90 22.37 -7.67 8.78
N GLU A 91 22.06 -6.40 8.55
CA GLU A 91 22.11 -5.33 9.57
C GLU A 91 21.21 -5.59 10.78
N CYS A 92 20.16 -6.40 10.63
CA CYS A 92 19.26 -6.74 11.73
C CYS A 92 19.89 -7.70 12.75
N ASN A 93 21.01 -8.36 12.41
CA ASN A 93 21.75 -9.25 13.32
C ASN A 93 22.81 -8.51 14.16
N ASN A 94 23.06 -7.24 13.88
CA ASN A 94 24.15 -6.49 14.52
C ASN A 94 23.84 -6.08 15.97
N LYS A 95 22.61 -6.28 16.44
CA LYS A 95 22.19 -5.99 17.81
C LYS A 95 21.60 -7.24 18.45
N LYS A 96 22.31 -7.84 19.40
CA LYS A 96 21.83 -8.98 20.20
C LYS A 96 20.95 -8.49 21.35
N ASP A 97 20.05 -9.34 21.84
CA ASP A 97 19.20 -9.15 23.03
C ASP A 97 18.18 -7.99 22.98
N TYR A 98 17.85 -7.49 21.78
CA TYR A 98 16.74 -6.53 21.62
C TYR A 98 15.36 -7.20 21.71
N LYS A 99 14.32 -6.38 21.96
CA LYS A 99 12.92 -6.85 21.96
C LYS A 99 12.52 -7.39 20.57
N PRO A 100 11.67 -8.41 20.46
CA PRO A 100 11.21 -8.97 19.18
C PRO A 100 10.75 -7.93 18.14
N LEU A 101 10.03 -6.90 18.59
CA LEU A 101 9.54 -5.81 17.74
C LEU A 101 10.65 -5.09 16.96
N PHE A 102 11.86 -4.97 17.53
CA PHE A 102 13.00 -4.36 16.84
C PHE A 102 13.39 -5.16 15.59
N TYR A 103 13.54 -6.48 15.74
CA TYR A 103 13.93 -7.35 14.63
C TYR A 103 12.85 -7.40 13.55
N ILE A 104 11.58 -7.41 13.95
CA ILE A 104 10.44 -7.38 13.04
C ILE A 104 10.43 -6.08 12.22
N ASN A 105 10.57 -4.91 12.86
CA ASN A 105 10.64 -3.63 12.15
C ASN A 105 11.88 -3.53 11.25
N CYS A 106 13.03 -4.02 11.70
CA CYS A 106 14.24 -4.06 10.87
C CYS A 106 14.06 -4.94 9.62
N ALA A 107 13.50 -6.14 9.79
CA ALA A 107 13.20 -7.04 8.68
C ALA A 107 12.18 -6.42 7.71
N ALA A 108 11.16 -5.75 8.22
CA ALA A 108 10.16 -5.03 7.44
C ALA A 108 10.79 -3.92 6.59
N SER A 109 11.64 -3.08 7.19
CA SER A 109 12.39 -2.04 6.48
C SER A 109 13.29 -2.61 5.38
N ARG A 110 13.98 -3.71 5.68
CA ARG A 110 14.82 -4.41 4.71
C ARG A 110 14.02 -4.97 3.53
N LEU A 111 12.83 -5.55 3.77
CA LEU A 111 11.96 -6.07 2.70
C LEU A 111 11.58 -4.97 1.68
N PHE A 112 11.27 -3.77 2.16
CA PHE A 112 10.90 -2.65 1.29
C PHE A 112 12.08 -2.00 0.56
N THR A 113 13.31 -2.14 1.06
CA THR A 113 14.48 -1.43 0.53
C THR A 113 15.48 -2.28 -0.22
N LYS A 114 15.75 -3.49 0.28
CA LYS A 114 16.84 -4.35 -0.20
C LYS A 114 16.35 -5.69 -0.74
N ASP A 115 15.12 -6.09 -0.42
CA ASP A 115 14.59 -7.42 -0.74
C ASP A 115 13.17 -7.34 -1.32
N LYS A 116 12.98 -6.41 -2.27
CA LYS A 116 11.70 -6.17 -2.95
C LYS A 116 11.18 -7.43 -3.65
N GLU A 117 12.06 -8.25 -4.23
CA GLU A 117 11.67 -9.51 -4.88
C GLU A 117 11.01 -10.48 -3.90
N ARG A 118 11.59 -10.65 -2.71
CA ARG A 118 10.98 -11.46 -1.66
C ARG A 118 9.67 -10.85 -1.17
N LEU A 119 9.63 -9.53 -0.98
CA LEU A 119 8.43 -8.82 -0.57
C LEU A 119 7.26 -9.08 -1.54
N VAL A 120 7.45 -8.87 -2.84
CA VAL A 120 6.38 -9.08 -3.85
C VAL A 120 5.98 -10.56 -3.97
N LYS A 121 6.90 -11.49 -3.70
CA LYS A 121 6.64 -12.92 -3.72
C LYS A 121 5.80 -13.35 -2.50
N GLU A 122 6.19 -12.95 -1.30
CA GLU A 122 5.64 -13.44 -0.04
C GLU A 122 4.45 -12.63 0.48
N PHE A 123 4.24 -11.40 0.01
CA PHE A 123 3.22 -10.48 0.52
C PHE A 123 2.28 -10.02 -0.59
N ASP A 124 1.01 -9.81 -0.22
CA ASP A 124 0.10 -8.98 -1.00
C ASP A 124 0.27 -7.53 -0.58
N ILE A 125 0.45 -6.65 -1.56
CA ILE A 125 0.87 -5.28 -1.35
C ILE A 125 -0.19 -4.35 -1.91
N TYR A 126 -0.68 -3.46 -1.06
CA TYR A 126 -1.75 -2.54 -1.35
C TYR A 126 -1.28 -1.12 -1.12
N THR A 127 -1.72 -0.19 -1.97
CA THR A 127 -1.54 1.24 -1.75
C THR A 127 -2.89 1.92 -1.71
N PHE A 128 -3.06 2.80 -0.73
CA PHE A 128 -4.24 3.65 -0.54
C PHE A 128 -3.80 5.08 -0.76
N PHE A 129 -4.35 5.73 -1.78
CA PHE A 129 -3.84 7.00 -2.27
C PHE A 129 -4.95 8.00 -2.51
N VAL A 130 -4.73 9.25 -2.08
CA VAL A 130 -5.57 10.41 -2.39
C VAL A 130 -4.74 11.32 -3.27
N ASP A 131 -5.26 11.64 -4.45
CA ASP A 131 -4.59 12.51 -5.41
C ASP A 131 -4.44 13.92 -4.84
N LYS A 132 -3.34 14.61 -5.18
CA LYS A 132 -3.14 16.02 -4.81
C LYS A 132 -4.30 16.94 -5.20
N THR A 133 -5.05 16.63 -6.26
CA THR A 133 -6.21 17.45 -6.67
C THR A 133 -7.32 17.41 -5.65
N ASP A 134 -7.36 16.37 -4.82
CA ASP A 134 -8.35 16.15 -3.76
C ASP A 134 -7.81 16.61 -2.39
N LEU A 135 -6.66 17.29 -2.36
CA LEU A 135 -6.09 17.87 -1.15
C LEU A 135 -6.33 19.39 -1.09
N GLU A 136 -6.55 19.89 0.12
CA GLU A 136 -6.64 21.31 0.46
C GLU A 136 -5.39 21.77 1.22
N GLY A 137 -4.99 23.03 1.00
CA GLY A 137 -3.79 23.64 1.57
C GLY A 137 -2.88 24.27 0.51
N PRO A 138 -1.58 24.48 0.80
CA PRO A 138 -0.92 24.12 2.06
C PRO A 138 -1.45 24.94 3.24
N PHE A 139 -1.63 24.28 4.37
CA PHE A 139 -1.81 24.92 5.67
C PHE A 139 -0.46 25.00 6.39
N LYS A 140 -0.26 26.08 7.15
CA LYS A 140 0.95 26.28 7.94
C LYS A 140 0.58 26.34 9.41
N GLU A 141 1.06 25.37 10.18
CA GLU A 141 1.00 25.40 11.64
C GLU A 141 2.35 25.83 12.18
N THR A 142 2.36 26.78 13.12
CA THR A 142 3.60 27.28 13.73
C THR A 142 3.50 27.13 15.24
N SER A 143 4.49 26.49 15.83
CA SER A 143 4.68 26.32 17.28
C SER A 143 6.04 26.89 17.69
N GLU A 144 6.31 26.95 18.99
CA GLU A 144 7.64 27.30 19.53
C GLU A 144 8.75 26.37 19.02
N SER A 145 8.39 25.14 18.61
CA SER A 145 9.32 24.13 18.08
C SER A 145 9.55 24.21 16.57
N GLY A 146 8.87 25.12 15.86
CA GLY A 146 9.05 25.35 14.42
C GLY A 146 7.74 25.46 13.66
N SER A 147 7.82 25.44 12.32
CA SER A 147 6.63 25.45 11.46
C SER A 147 6.51 24.18 10.64
N ALA A 148 5.31 23.61 10.60
CA ALA A 148 4.96 22.48 9.75
C ALA A 148 4.01 22.93 8.63
N VAL A 149 4.24 22.41 7.43
CA VAL A 149 3.32 22.56 6.30
C VAL A 149 2.63 21.23 6.07
N TYR A 150 1.30 21.28 5.98
CA TYR A 150 0.48 20.10 5.77
C TYR A 150 -0.66 20.38 4.80
N TYR A 151 -1.27 19.30 4.34
CA TYR A 151 -2.43 19.29 3.46
C TYR A 151 -3.47 18.38 4.09
N ASN A 152 -4.74 18.72 3.92
CA ASN A 152 -5.87 17.92 4.37
C ASN A 152 -6.62 17.36 3.17
N GLU A 153 -7.21 16.19 3.33
CA GLU A 153 -8.12 15.63 2.34
C GLU A 153 -9.44 16.43 2.34
N LYS A 154 -9.96 16.75 1.14
CA LYS A 154 -11.32 17.30 0.99
C LYS A 154 -12.36 16.32 1.53
N THR A 155 -13.51 16.82 2.00
CA THR A 155 -14.60 15.98 2.53
C THR A 155 -15.17 14.97 1.51
N ASP A 156 -15.09 15.28 0.23
CA ASP A 156 -15.51 14.41 -0.88
C ASP A 156 -14.35 13.63 -1.53
N SER A 157 -13.15 13.69 -0.94
CA SER A 157 -11.98 12.95 -1.41
C SER A 157 -12.27 11.47 -1.55
N LYS A 158 -11.61 10.89 -2.54
CA LYS A 158 -11.63 9.45 -2.75
C LYS A 158 -10.28 8.85 -2.45
N VAL A 159 -10.31 7.67 -1.84
CA VAL A 159 -9.15 6.81 -1.73
C VAL A 159 -9.15 5.84 -2.90
N ILE A 160 -8.09 5.92 -3.70
CA ILE A 160 -7.81 5.00 -4.79
C ILE A 160 -6.97 3.86 -4.21
N ILE A 161 -7.44 2.64 -4.41
CA ILE A 161 -6.82 1.43 -3.88
C ILE A 161 -6.14 0.70 -5.03
N TYR A 162 -4.82 0.60 -4.95
CA TYR A 162 -4.00 -0.17 -5.87
C TYR A 162 -3.53 -1.46 -5.21
N LYS A 163 -3.41 -2.53 -5.99
CA LYS A 163 -2.71 -3.76 -5.60
C LYS A 163 -1.54 -3.99 -6.54
N TYR A 164 -0.40 -4.42 -6.00
CA TYR A 164 0.73 -4.82 -6.83
C TYR A 164 0.56 -6.27 -7.30
N GLU A 165 0.38 -6.47 -8.60
CA GLU A 165 0.16 -7.78 -9.20
C GLU A 165 0.96 -7.92 -10.49
N SER A 166 1.58 -9.07 -10.71
CA SER A 166 2.30 -9.40 -11.96
C SER A 166 3.29 -8.30 -12.41
N GLY A 167 3.96 -7.66 -11.46
CA GLY A 167 4.97 -6.62 -11.74
C GLY A 167 4.42 -5.22 -11.97
N LYS A 168 3.12 -4.98 -11.75
CA LYS A 168 2.48 -3.68 -11.97
C LYS A 168 1.49 -3.30 -10.89
N TRP A 169 1.23 -2.00 -10.76
CA TRP A 169 0.19 -1.46 -9.90
C TRP A 169 -1.15 -1.45 -10.64
N VAL A 170 -2.12 -2.18 -10.12
CA VAL A 170 -3.47 -2.30 -10.69
C VAL A 170 -4.45 -1.61 -9.75
N GLU A 171 -5.21 -0.63 -10.25
CA GLU A 171 -6.33 -0.06 -9.49
C GLU A 171 -7.38 -1.16 -9.30
N ILE A 172 -7.67 -1.50 -8.05
CA ILE A 172 -8.66 -2.54 -7.72
C ILE A 172 -9.97 -1.93 -7.20
N GLU A 173 -9.91 -0.72 -6.66
CA GLU A 173 -11.08 -0.08 -6.07
C GLU A 173 -10.90 1.42 -5.91
N ASN A 174 -12.02 2.13 -5.85
CA ASN A 174 -12.08 3.56 -5.57
C ASN A 174 -13.26 3.83 -4.65
N GLN A 175 -12.99 4.34 -3.45
CA GLN A 175 -14.01 4.53 -2.41
C GLN A 175 -13.97 5.96 -1.85
N LYS A 176 -15.11 6.42 -1.32
CA LYS A 176 -15.15 7.68 -0.58
C LYS A 176 -14.31 7.53 0.70
N LEU A 177 -13.43 8.49 0.95
CA LEU A 177 -12.58 8.50 2.14
C LEU A 177 -13.36 8.83 3.42
N GLY A 178 -14.29 9.79 3.33
CA GLY A 178 -15.05 10.27 4.49
C GLY A 178 -14.19 11.15 5.42
N ASP A 179 -14.37 11.01 6.73
CA ASP A 179 -13.62 11.76 7.76
C ASP A 179 -12.31 11.04 8.16
N GLU A 180 -11.82 10.15 7.32
CA GLU A 180 -10.61 9.36 7.56
C GLU A 180 -9.42 9.90 6.77
N ILE A 181 -8.22 9.46 7.13
CA ILE A 181 -7.02 9.63 6.30
C ILE A 181 -6.67 8.28 5.64
N PRO A 182 -5.90 8.26 4.53
CA PRO A 182 -5.54 7.02 3.84
C PRO A 182 -4.98 5.93 4.76
N ARG A 183 -4.18 6.33 5.77
CA ARG A 183 -3.61 5.41 6.76
C ARG A 183 -4.70 4.71 7.57
N THR A 184 -5.66 5.44 8.15
CA THR A 184 -6.69 4.83 9.00
C THR A 184 -7.66 3.99 8.16
N PHE A 185 -7.97 4.46 6.96
CA PHE A 185 -8.78 3.72 6.00
C PHE A 185 -8.10 2.40 5.61
N GLY A 186 -6.84 2.48 5.18
CA GLY A 186 -6.05 1.31 4.78
C GLY A 186 -5.88 0.31 5.92
N LYS A 187 -5.68 0.78 7.17
CA LYS A 187 -5.64 -0.09 8.35
C LYS A 187 -6.91 -0.93 8.50
N LYS A 188 -8.10 -0.33 8.34
CA LYS A 188 -9.40 -1.03 8.41
C LYS A 188 -9.56 -2.02 7.26
N TYR A 189 -9.21 -1.58 6.05
CA TYR A 189 -9.30 -2.40 4.84
C TYR A 189 -8.41 -3.64 4.92
N ILE A 190 -7.15 -3.47 5.34
CA ILE A 190 -6.21 -4.60 5.48
C ILE A 190 -6.63 -5.54 6.62
N LYS A 191 -7.16 -5.01 7.73
CA LYS A 191 -7.71 -5.85 8.79
C LYS A 191 -8.86 -6.73 8.26
N LYS A 192 -9.74 -6.18 7.42
CA LYS A 192 -10.82 -6.94 6.78
C LYS A 192 -10.25 -8.05 5.88
N ILE A 193 -9.26 -7.74 5.04
CA ILE A 193 -8.58 -8.76 4.20
C ILE A 193 -7.93 -9.85 5.06
N ALA A 194 -7.26 -9.47 6.14
CA ALA A 194 -6.62 -10.43 7.05
C ALA A 194 -7.63 -11.40 7.65
N MET A 195 -8.80 -10.89 8.06
CA MET A 195 -9.90 -11.71 8.55
C MET A 195 -10.40 -12.68 7.46
N GLU A 196 -10.65 -12.19 6.26
CA GLU A 196 -11.14 -13.01 5.14
C GLU A 196 -10.18 -14.13 4.72
N LYS A 197 -8.87 -13.94 4.90
CA LYS A 197 -7.85 -14.95 4.53
C LYS A 197 -7.63 -16.05 5.57
N ILE A 198 -7.96 -15.78 6.83
CA ILE A 198 -7.80 -16.73 7.94
C ILE A 198 -9.05 -17.60 8.12
N HIS A 199 -10.14 -17.27 7.42
CA HIS A 199 -11.41 -17.99 7.42
C HIS A 199 -11.60 -18.77 6.12
#